data_AF-A0A383DQ84-F1
#
_entry.id   AF-A0A383DQ84-F1
#
_cell.length_a   1.000
_cell.length_b   1.000
_cell.length_c   1.000
_cell.angle_alpha   90.00
_cell.angle_beta   90.00
_cell.angle_gamma   90.00
#
_symmetry.space_group_name_H-M   'P 1'
#
loop_
_entity.id
_entity.type
_entity.pdbx_description
1 polymer ?
#
loop_
_entity_poly.entity_id
_entity_poly.type
_entity_poly.pdbx_seq_one_letter_code
_entity_poly.pdbx_strand_id
1 'polypeptide(L)' 'MHKVVLLRHGQSQWNLENRFTGWTDVDLTDQGREEAKAAGRVLKEKGFIFDKAHTSVLKRAIRTLWIALDEL' A
#
# COMPACT_ATOMS: atom_id res chain seq x y z
N MET A 1 -0.09 -17.78 18.82
CA MET A 1 0.86 -17.40 17.76
C MET A 1 0.38 -16.10 17.15
N HIS A 2 1.23 -15.07 17.09
CA HIS A 2 0.87 -13.76 16.52
C HIS A 2 1.30 -13.68 15.06
N LYS A 3 0.53 -12.96 14.23
CA LYS A 3 0.86 -12.67 12.84
C LYS A 3 1.02 -11.16 12.67
N VAL A 4 2.03 -10.75 11.91
CA VAL A 4 2.25 -9.37 11.49
C VAL A 4 2.33 -9.38 9.97
N VAL A 5 1.60 -8.47 9.33
CA VAL A 5 1.61 -8.29 7.88
C VAL A 5 2.32 -6.99 7.55
N LEU A 6 3.30 -7.06 6.65
CA LEU A 6 4.03 -5.90 6.14
C LEU A 6 3.68 -5.71 4.67
N LEU A 7 3.34 -4.49 4.27
CA LEU A 7 3.02 -4.14 2.90
C LEU A 7 3.81 -2.89 2.50
N ARG A 8 4.60 -3.01 1.42
CA ARG A 8 5.24 -1.85 0.79
C ARG A 8 4.18 -1.10 -0.02
N HIS A 9 4.28 0.23 -0.09
CA HIS A 9 3.44 1.02 -0.98
C HIS A 9 3.56 0.54 -2.43
N GLY A 10 2.48 0.65 -3.21
CA GLY A 10 2.50 0.37 -4.64
C GLY A 10 3.42 1.32 -5.41
N GLN A 11 3.66 1.05 -6.70
CA GLN A 11 4.50 1.87 -7.55
C GLN A 11 4.13 3.36 -7.47
N SER A 12 5.12 4.20 -7.17
CA SER A 12 4.96 5.66 -7.18
C SER A 12 5.45 6.27 -8.49
N GLN A 13 5.04 7.51 -8.76
CA GLN A 13 5.47 8.25 -9.95
C GLN A 13 6.99 8.27 -10.11
N TRP A 14 7.74 8.43 -9.02
CA TRP A 14 9.21 8.45 -9.08
C TRP A 14 9.85 7.05 -9.13
N ASN A 15 9.13 6.00 -8.75
CA ASN A 15 9.60 4.64 -9.05
C ASN A 15 9.54 4.38 -10.56
N LEU A 16 8.46 4.81 -11.21
CA LEU A 16 8.30 4.73 -12.66
C LEU A 16 9.37 5.56 -13.40
N GLU A 17 9.64 6.77 -12.92
CA GLU A 17 10.67 7.66 -13.50
C GLU A 17 12.11 7.29 -13.12
N ASN A 18 12.33 6.23 -12.34
CA ASN A 18 13.64 5.82 -11.82
C ASN A 18 14.38 6.96 -11.07
N ARG A 19 13.65 7.69 -10.21
CA ARG A 19 14.15 8.80 -9.40
C ARG A 19 14.15 8.47 -7.92
N PHE A 20 15.18 8.94 -7.21
CA PHE A 20 15.24 8.82 -5.75
C PHE A 20 14.16 9.66 -5.08
N THR A 21 13.18 9.03 -4.42
CA THR A 21 12.03 9.72 -3.81
C THR A 21 12.33 10.37 -2.46
N GLY A 22 12.97 9.63 -1.55
CA GLY A 22 13.16 10.06 -0.17
C GLY A 22 11.84 10.49 0.49
N TRP A 23 11.84 11.67 1.11
CA TRP A 23 10.69 12.23 1.81
C TRP A 23 9.77 13.08 0.92
N THR A 24 10.09 13.19 -0.37
CA THR A 24 9.20 13.88 -1.32
C THR A 24 7.87 13.15 -1.39
N ASP A 25 6.79 13.90 -1.23
CA ASP A 25 5.44 13.36 -1.10
C ASP A 25 4.77 13.12 -2.47
N VAL A 26 5.38 12.22 -3.24
CA VAL A 26 4.89 11.77 -4.55
C VAL A 26 3.79 10.74 -4.41
N ASP A 27 2.93 10.68 -5.42
CA ASP A 27 1.75 9.84 -5.45
C ASP A 27 2.00 8.46 -6.06
N LEU A 28 1.00 7.58 -5.92
CA LEU A 28 0.92 6.31 -6.65
C LEU A 28 0.63 6.53 -8.13
N THR A 29 1.22 5.71 -8.98
CA THR A 29 0.78 5.55 -10.38
C THR A 29 -0.52 4.73 -10.41
N ASP A 30 -1.16 4.65 -11.59
CA ASP A 30 -2.32 3.76 -11.77
C ASP A 30 -1.96 2.30 -11.51
N GLN A 31 -0.76 1.86 -11.94
CA GLN A 31 -0.22 0.56 -11.59
C GLN A 31 -0.12 0.38 -10.07
N GLY A 32 0.43 1.37 -9.34
CA GLY A 32 0.56 1.29 -7.89
C GLY A 32 -0.78 1.23 -7.15
N ARG A 33 -1.85 1.79 -7.73
CA ARG A 33 -3.22 1.65 -7.19
C ARG A 33 -3.76 0.24 -7.41
N GLU A 34 -3.55 -0.34 -8.59
CA GLU A 34 -3.96 -1.73 -8.85
C GLU A 34 -3.17 -2.74 -8.01
N GLU A 35 -1.89 -2.51 -7.79
CA GLU A 35 -1.07 -3.31 -6.85
C GLU A 35 -1.65 -3.29 -5.43
N ALA A 36 -2.09 -2.12 -4.96
CA ALA A 36 -2.73 -1.98 -3.65
C ALA A 36 -4.08 -2.71 -3.57
N LYS A 37 -4.89 -2.64 -4.64
CA LYS A 37 -6.15 -3.40 -4.72
C LYS A 37 -5.92 -4.90 -4.69
N ALA A 38 -4.96 -5.38 -5.48
CA ALA A 38 -4.57 -6.78 -5.53
C ALA A 38 -4.12 -7.28 -4.15
N ALA A 39 -3.33 -6.48 -3.41
CA ALA A 39 -2.93 -6.80 -2.05
C ALA A 39 -4.14 -6.95 -1.11
N GLY A 40 -5.10 -6.01 -1.15
CA GLY A 40 -6.33 -6.10 -0.35
C GLY A 40 -7.16 -7.35 -0.65
N ARG A 41 -7.35 -7.67 -1.94
CA ARG A 41 -8.05 -8.89 -2.37
C ARG A 41 -7.38 -10.16 -1.88
N VAL A 42 -6.05 -10.25 -1.98
CA VAL A 42 -5.29 -11.40 -1.45
C VAL A 42 -5.46 -11.53 0.06
N LEU A 43 -5.46 -10.42 0.80
CA LEU A 43 -5.67 -10.45 2.25
C LEU A 43 -7.08 -10.95 2.61
N LYS A 44 -8.10 -10.46 1.91
CA LYS A 44 -9.49 -10.92 2.04
C LYS A 44 -9.63 -12.42 1.75
N GLU A 45 -9.11 -12.87 0.60
CA GLU A 45 -9.17 -14.28 0.17
C GLU A 45 -8.49 -15.23 1.17
N LYS A 46 -7.43 -14.75 1.83
CA LYS A 46 -6.71 -15.52 2.86
C LYS A 46 -7.32 -15.38 4.26
N GLY A 47 -8.43 -14.65 4.41
CA GLY A 47 -9.16 -14.49 5.66
C GLY A 47 -8.40 -13.67 6.71
N PHE A 48 -7.58 -12.70 6.30
CA PHE A 48 -6.95 -11.78 7.24
C PHE A 48 -7.94 -10.72 7.73
N ILE A 49 -7.90 -10.45 9.03
CA ILE A 49 -8.60 -9.34 9.68
C ILE A 49 -7.58 -8.56 10.51
N PHE A 50 -7.81 -7.25 10.68
CA PHE A 50 -6.86 -6.36 11.36
C PHE A 50 -7.59 -5.45 12.34
N ASP A 51 -7.12 -5.43 13.58
CA ASP A 51 -7.62 -4.50 14.61
C ASP A 51 -6.97 -3.12 14.50
N LYS A 52 -5.74 -3.06 13.96
CA LYS A 52 -4.93 -1.85 13.86
C LYS A 52 -4.10 -1.85 12.59
N ALA A 53 -3.95 -0.67 11.99
CA ALA A 53 -3.04 -0.41 10.89
C ALA A 53 -2.12 0.77 11.23
N HIS A 54 -0.87 0.68 10.76
CA HIS A 54 0.14 1.73 10.93
C HIS A 54 0.72 2.06 9.56
N THR A 55 0.95 3.35 9.30
CA THR A 55 1.56 3.83 8.05
C THR A 55 2.40 5.08 8.33
N SER A 56 3.18 5.52 7.34
CA SER A 56 3.92 6.78 7.42
C SER A 56 3.00 7.98 7.14
N VAL A 57 3.57 9.19 7.16
CA VAL A 57 2.86 10.43 6.78
C VAL A 57 2.89 10.71 5.27
N LEU A 58 3.36 9.78 4.44
CA LEU A 58 3.56 9.97 3.00
C LEU A 58 2.37 9.39 2.21
N LYS A 59 1.82 10.18 1.28
CA LYS A 59 0.55 9.86 0.59
C LYS A 59 0.57 8.52 -0.13
N ARG A 60 1.72 8.11 -0.70
CA ARG A 60 1.87 6.81 -1.36
C ARG A 60 1.62 5.64 -0.42
N ALA A 61 2.10 5.72 0.83
CA ALA A 61 1.87 4.66 1.82
C ALA A 61 0.46 4.71 2.40
N ILE A 62 -0.06 5.92 2.67
CA ILE A 62 -1.43 6.13 3.15
C ILE A 62 -2.45 5.60 2.13
N ARG A 63 -2.28 5.93 0.84
CA ARG A 63 -3.21 5.51 -0.22
C ARG A 63 -3.13 4.01 -0.49
N THR A 64 -1.95 3.39 -0.44
CA THR A 64 -1.88 1.92 -0.51
C THR A 64 -2.64 1.29 0.65
N LEU A 65 -2.51 1.82 1.87
CA LEU A 65 -3.27 1.33 3.02
C LEU A 65 -4.78 1.50 2.83
N TRP A 66 -5.24 2.69 2.44
CA TRP A 66 -6.67 2.95 2.19
C TRP A 66 -7.25 1.99 1.16
N ILE A 67 -6.60 1.89 -0.01
CA ILE A 67 -7.09 1.03 -1.10
C ILE A 67 -7.10 -0.46 -0.68
N ALA A 68 -6.08 -0.92 0.05
CA ALA A 68 -6.05 -2.30 0.52
C ALA A 68 -7.13 -2.59 1.57
N LEU A 69 -7.44 -1.62 2.43
CA LEU A 69 -8.51 -1.73 3.42
C LEU A 69 -9.91 -1.68 2.79
N ASP A 70 -10.10 -0.93 1.72
CA ASP A 70 -11.39 -0.85 1.00
C ASP A 70 -11.75 -2.17 0.29
N GLU A 71 -10.75 -2.96 -0.12
CA GLU A 71 -10.95 -4.27 -0.78
C GLU A 71 -11.09 -5.44 0.22
N LEU A 72 -10.61 -5.24 1.46
CA LEU A 72 -10.66 -6.21 2.57
C LEU A 72 -12.10 -6.54 2.98
#